data_AF-A0A3B9M8V9-F1
#
_entry.id   AF-A0A3B9M8V9-F1
#
_cell.length_a   1.000
_cell.length_b   1.000
_cell.length_c   1.000
_cell.angle_alpha   90.00
_cell.angle_beta   90.00
_cell.angle_gamma   90.00
#
_symmetry.space_group_name_H-M   'P 1'
#
loop_
_entity.id
_entity.type
_entity.pdbx_description
1 polymer ?
#
loop_
_entity_poly.entity_id
_entity_poly.type
_entity_poly.pdbx_seq_one_letter_code
_entity_poly.pdbx_strand_id
1 'polypeptide(L)'
;MTIVLGDNQYGKAETHLVRVTRVGGTHDIKDVSVTIALAGDFKASHIDGDNSNIVPTDTQKNTVFAFAKESFVGEIEEFALRLARHFVDEFAPVHRARVSVEEYAWARINVGGRPHPHAFASGGAEKRLAMVTYTKEGAWVVSGLTDLILLKSTGCEFRDYPKDCYTTLEETR
;
A
#
# COMPACT_ATOMS: atom_id res chain seq x y z
N MET A 1 -9.11 -3.83 38.30
CA MET A 1 -8.31 -4.15 37.10
C MET A 1 -7.73 -2.83 36.59
N THR A 2 -6.41 -2.64 36.66
CA THR A 2 -5.73 -1.35 36.38
C THR A 2 -5.19 -1.23 34.95
N ILE A 3 -5.34 -2.26 34.11
CA ILE A 3 -4.88 -2.27 32.71
C ILE A 3 -6.09 -2.59 31.82
N VAL A 4 -6.30 -1.78 30.79
CA VAL A 4 -7.40 -1.89 29.82
C VAL A 4 -6.80 -1.95 28.43
N LEU A 5 -7.24 -2.92 27.62
CA LEU A 5 -6.86 -3.01 26.21
C LEU A 5 -7.49 -1.84 25.44
N GLY A 6 -6.65 -1.02 24.81
CA GLY A 6 -7.09 0.04 23.90
C GLY A 6 -7.39 -0.48 22.50
N ASP A 7 -7.46 0.44 21.54
CA ASP A 7 -7.62 0.10 20.13
C ASP A 7 -6.50 -0.85 19.67
N ASN A 8 -6.89 -1.91 18.96
CA ASN A 8 -5.99 -2.93 18.46
C ASN A 8 -6.28 -3.25 16.99
N GLN A 9 -5.24 -3.70 16.30
CA GLN A 9 -5.32 -4.18 14.93
C GLN A 9 -4.18 -5.16 14.67
N TYR A 10 -4.37 -6.04 13.70
CA TYR A 10 -3.35 -7.01 13.28
C TYR A 10 -3.46 -7.28 11.79
N GLY A 11 -2.45 -7.90 11.18
CA GLY A 11 -2.58 -8.40 9.82
C GLY A 11 -1.29 -8.85 9.17
N LYS A 12 -1.27 -8.84 7.84
CA LYS A 12 -0.14 -9.28 7.01
C LYS A 12 0.48 -8.08 6.30
N ALA A 13 1.75 -7.83 6.56
CA ALA A 13 2.54 -6.83 5.85
C ALA A 13 3.31 -7.44 4.67
N GLU A 14 3.61 -6.59 3.69
CA GLU A 14 4.56 -6.85 2.60
C GLU A 14 4.29 -8.13 1.82
N THR A 15 3.01 -8.39 1.51
CA THR A 15 2.65 -9.44 0.56
C THR A 15 3.02 -8.98 -0.84
N HIS A 16 4.20 -9.40 -1.31
CA HIS A 16 4.70 -9.10 -2.64
C HIS A 16 3.98 -9.93 -3.71
N LEU A 17 3.45 -9.25 -4.73
CA LEU A 17 2.64 -9.80 -5.79
C LEU A 17 3.11 -9.26 -7.14
N VAL A 18 3.51 -10.17 -8.03
CA VAL A 18 3.76 -9.86 -9.44
C VAL A 18 2.70 -10.55 -10.30
N ARG A 19 1.96 -9.77 -11.08
CA ARG A 19 0.97 -10.24 -12.05
C ARG A 19 1.46 -9.96 -13.47
N VAL A 20 1.58 -11.02 -14.27
CA VAL A 20 1.84 -10.92 -15.72
C VAL A 20 0.56 -11.21 -16.50
N THR A 21 0.07 -10.22 -17.23
CA THR A 21 -1.04 -10.33 -18.17
C THR A 21 -0.49 -10.60 -19.56
N ARG A 22 -1.03 -11.58 -20.29
CA ARG A 22 -0.55 -11.96 -21.63
C ARG A 22 -1.65 -11.78 -22.67
N VAL A 23 -1.41 -10.93 -23.66
CA VAL A 23 -2.30 -10.69 -24.80
C VAL A 23 -1.54 -11.07 -26.07
N GLY A 24 -1.82 -12.26 -26.59
CA GLY A 24 -1.01 -12.86 -27.66
C GLY A 24 0.45 -13.00 -27.21
N GLY A 25 1.38 -12.45 -28.00
CA GLY A 25 2.80 -12.41 -27.66
C GLY A 25 3.23 -11.25 -26.75
N THR A 26 2.34 -10.30 -26.44
CA THR A 26 2.66 -9.12 -25.62
C THR A 26 2.31 -9.39 -24.16
N HIS A 27 3.26 -9.14 -23.27
CA HIS A 27 3.08 -9.26 -21.83
C HIS A 27 3.02 -7.87 -21.20
N ASP A 28 2.17 -7.68 -20.20
CA ASP A 28 2.16 -6.53 -19.28
C ASP A 28 2.42 -7.01 -17.85
N ILE A 29 3.08 -6.18 -17.05
CA ILE A 29 3.45 -6.50 -15.67
C ILE A 29 2.82 -5.49 -14.71
N LYS A 30 2.29 -6.00 -13.60
CA LYS A 30 1.90 -5.22 -12.42
C LYS A 30 2.63 -5.81 -11.23
N ASP A 31 3.38 -4.98 -10.53
CA ASP A 31 4.24 -5.38 -9.42
C ASP A 31 3.90 -4.53 -8.20
N VAL A 32 3.38 -5.16 -7.15
CA VAL A 32 2.88 -4.47 -5.96
C VAL A 32 3.27 -5.17 -4.67
N SER A 33 3.43 -4.39 -3.61
CA SER A 33 3.50 -4.87 -2.23
C SER A 33 2.23 -4.48 -1.48
N VAL A 34 1.57 -5.43 -0.84
CA VAL A 34 0.28 -5.22 -0.15
C VAL A 34 0.42 -5.47 1.35
N THR A 35 -0.02 -4.50 2.14
CA THR A 35 -0.11 -4.60 3.61
C THR A 35 -1.54 -4.43 4.06
N ILE A 36 -2.04 -5.36 4.86
CA ILE A 36 -3.39 -5.38 5.41
C ILE A 36 -3.32 -5.28 6.93
N ALA A 37 -4.14 -4.40 7.51
CA ALA A 37 -4.41 -4.33 8.94
C ALA A 37 -5.91 -4.35 9.19
N LEU A 38 -6.38 -5.30 9.99
CA LEU A 38 -7.78 -5.48 10.39
C LEU A 38 -7.96 -5.03 11.84
N ALA A 39 -9.03 -4.30 12.12
CA ALA A 39 -9.46 -3.92 13.47
C ALA A 39 -10.92 -4.32 13.68
N GLY A 40 -11.26 -4.77 14.89
CA GLY A 40 -12.55 -5.39 15.17
C GLY A 40 -12.62 -6.04 16.55
N ASP A 41 -13.51 -7.02 16.69
CA ASP A 41 -13.72 -7.76 17.94
C ASP A 41 -12.66 -8.86 18.14
N PHE A 42 -11.45 -8.44 18.51
CA PHE A 42 -10.28 -9.33 18.71
C PHE A 42 -9.78 -9.36 20.16
N LYS A 43 -10.56 -8.81 21.10
CA LYS A 43 -10.16 -8.70 22.51
C LYS A 43 -9.89 -10.06 23.15
N ALA A 44 -10.73 -11.05 22.86
CA ALA A 44 -10.61 -12.40 23.44
C ALA A 44 -9.28 -13.10 23.06
N SER A 45 -8.73 -12.82 21.87
CA SER A 45 -7.42 -13.34 21.45
C SER A 45 -6.28 -12.81 22.33
N HIS A 46 -6.38 -11.56 22.79
CA HIS A 46 -5.35 -10.92 23.62
C HIS A 46 -5.46 -11.29 25.11
N ILE A 47 -6.67 -11.45 25.62
CA ILE A 47 -6.93 -11.65 27.06
C ILE A 47 -7.02 -13.12 27.41
N ASP A 48 -7.71 -13.90 26.58
CA ASP A 48 -8.09 -15.29 26.88
C ASP A 48 -7.38 -16.30 25.96
N GLY A 49 -6.65 -15.82 24.93
CA GLY A 49 -6.04 -16.66 23.91
C GLY A 49 -7.05 -17.28 22.93
N ASP A 50 -8.29 -16.80 22.93
CA ASP A 50 -9.33 -17.29 22.02
C ASP A 50 -9.20 -16.65 20.64
N ASN A 51 -8.86 -17.49 19.66
CA ASN A 51 -8.64 -17.08 18.27
C ASN A 51 -9.88 -17.28 17.37
N SER A 52 -11.05 -17.58 17.92
CA SER A 52 -12.30 -17.83 17.18
C SER A 52 -12.67 -16.70 16.21
N ASN A 53 -12.34 -15.45 16.55
CA ASN A 53 -12.61 -14.26 15.73
C ASN A 53 -11.43 -13.84 14.82
N ILE A 54 -10.31 -14.58 14.83
CA ILE A 54 -9.09 -14.19 14.12
C ILE A 54 -9.08 -14.78 12.71
N VAL A 55 -9.11 -13.91 11.70
CA VAL A 55 -8.73 -14.25 10.32
C VAL A 55 -7.22 -14.47 10.27
N PRO A 56 -6.71 -15.69 9.97
CA PRO A 56 -5.28 -15.94 9.95
C PRO A 56 -4.54 -15.01 8.99
N THR A 57 -3.34 -14.56 9.36
CA THR A 57 -2.54 -13.67 8.49
C THR A 57 -2.10 -14.37 7.20
N ASP A 58 -2.00 -15.71 7.21
CA ASP A 58 -1.81 -16.51 5.99
C ASP A 58 -3.05 -16.47 5.08
N THR A 59 -4.25 -16.50 5.64
CA THR A 59 -5.50 -16.30 4.87
C THR A 59 -5.51 -14.91 4.23
N GLN A 60 -5.12 -13.86 4.96
CA GLN A 60 -5.03 -12.50 4.38
C GLN A 60 -4.10 -12.45 3.17
N LYS A 61 -2.91 -13.07 3.27
CA LYS A 61 -1.96 -13.24 2.15
C LYS A 61 -2.59 -14.00 0.99
N ASN A 62 -3.25 -15.13 1.26
CA ASN A 62 -3.89 -15.95 0.23
C ASN A 62 -5.01 -15.19 -0.49
N THR A 63 -5.79 -14.38 0.24
CA THR A 63 -6.82 -13.50 -0.34
C THR A 63 -6.23 -12.50 -1.34
N VAL A 64 -5.06 -11.89 -1.05
CA VAL A 64 -4.37 -11.00 -2.00
C VAL A 64 -4.09 -11.72 -3.32
N PHE A 65 -3.55 -12.95 -3.26
CA PHE A 65 -3.27 -13.75 -4.45
C PHE A 65 -4.55 -14.18 -5.19
N ALA A 66 -5.60 -14.57 -4.46
CA ALA A 66 -6.89 -14.96 -5.04
C ALA A 66 -7.52 -13.79 -5.81
N PHE A 67 -7.60 -12.60 -5.20
CA PHE A 67 -8.17 -11.41 -5.83
C PHE A 67 -7.41 -10.97 -7.09
N ALA A 68 -6.09 -11.09 -7.07
CA ALA A 68 -5.25 -10.81 -8.24
C ALA A 68 -5.35 -11.89 -9.33
N LYS A 69 -5.83 -13.10 -8.97
CA LYS A 69 -6.07 -14.18 -9.92
C LYS A 69 -7.42 -14.06 -10.60
N GLU A 70 -8.47 -13.83 -9.82
CA GLU A 70 -9.88 -13.77 -10.24
C GLU A 70 -10.22 -12.49 -10.99
N SER A 71 -9.53 -11.38 -10.71
CA SER A 71 -9.77 -10.09 -11.33
C SER A 71 -8.45 -9.38 -11.62
N PHE A 72 -8.48 -8.40 -12.53
CA PHE A 72 -7.32 -7.55 -12.76
C PHE A 72 -6.92 -6.80 -11.49
N VAL A 73 -5.62 -6.61 -11.26
CA VAL A 73 -5.16 -5.71 -10.19
C VAL A 73 -5.59 -4.28 -10.53
N GLY A 74 -5.36 -3.81 -11.76
CA GLY A 74 -5.83 -2.49 -12.22
C GLY A 74 -5.12 -1.34 -11.51
N GLU A 75 -5.86 -0.26 -11.23
CA GLU A 75 -5.38 0.82 -10.36
C GLU A 75 -5.29 0.31 -8.92
N ILE A 76 -4.21 0.67 -8.23
CA ILE A 76 -3.90 0.16 -6.89
C ILE A 76 -4.92 0.61 -5.84
N GLU A 77 -5.55 1.76 -6.04
CA GLU A 77 -6.64 2.28 -5.24
C GLU A 77 -7.87 1.37 -5.28
N GLU A 78 -8.26 0.93 -6.48
CA GLU A 78 -9.42 0.05 -6.66
C GLU A 78 -9.13 -1.37 -6.13
N PHE A 79 -7.91 -1.87 -6.33
CA PHE A 79 -7.48 -3.15 -5.77
C PHE A 79 -7.53 -3.14 -4.24
N ALA A 80 -6.94 -2.13 -3.62
CA ALA A 80 -6.96 -1.94 -2.17
C ALA A 80 -8.39 -1.83 -1.63
N LEU A 81 -9.27 -1.11 -2.33
CA LEU A 81 -10.67 -0.95 -1.96
C LEU A 81 -11.45 -2.27 -2.02
N ARG A 82 -11.24 -3.10 -3.05
CA ARG A 82 -11.87 -4.42 -3.15
C ARG A 82 -11.43 -5.34 -2.02
N LEU A 83 -10.14 -5.35 -1.69
CA LEU A 83 -9.61 -6.13 -0.57
C LEU A 83 -10.19 -5.63 0.77
N ALA A 84 -10.21 -4.32 1.00
CA ALA A 84 -10.71 -3.73 2.24
C ALA A 84 -12.20 -4.05 2.46
N ARG A 85 -13.01 -3.95 1.39
CA ARG A 85 -14.43 -4.34 1.40
C ARG A 85 -14.62 -5.80 1.74
N HIS A 86 -13.89 -6.68 1.06
CA HIS A 86 -13.97 -8.12 1.32
C HIS A 86 -13.76 -8.45 2.80
N PHE A 87 -12.73 -7.90 3.45
CA PHE A 87 -12.48 -8.25 4.85
C PHE A 87 -13.57 -7.74 5.81
N VAL A 88 -14.12 -6.54 5.60
CA VAL A 88 -15.16 -5.97 6.47
C VAL A 88 -16.53 -6.60 6.22
N ASP A 89 -16.84 -6.91 4.96
CA ASP A 89 -18.16 -7.38 4.56
C ASP A 89 -18.31 -8.91 4.76
N GLU A 90 -17.23 -9.69 4.61
CA GLU A 90 -17.25 -11.15 4.75
C GLU A 90 -17.08 -11.63 6.21
N PHE A 91 -16.24 -10.97 7.00
CA PHE A 91 -15.90 -11.42 8.35
C PHE A 91 -16.58 -10.55 9.39
N ALA A 92 -17.65 -11.07 10.01
CA ALA A 92 -18.43 -10.36 11.02
C ALA A 92 -17.61 -9.70 12.16
N PRO A 93 -16.52 -10.32 12.68
CA PRO A 93 -15.69 -9.69 13.71
C PRO A 93 -14.86 -8.50 13.22
N VAL A 94 -14.68 -8.31 11.91
CA VAL A 94 -13.86 -7.23 11.33
C VAL A 94 -14.72 -5.98 11.14
N HIS A 95 -14.41 -4.90 11.84
CA HIS A 95 -15.15 -3.63 11.74
C HIS A 95 -14.47 -2.61 10.82
N ARG A 96 -13.14 -2.72 10.66
CA ARG A 96 -12.33 -1.85 9.82
C ARG A 96 -11.21 -2.62 9.16
N ALA A 97 -10.99 -2.38 7.88
CA ALA A 97 -9.81 -2.84 7.16
C ALA A 97 -9.03 -1.63 6.63
N ARG A 98 -7.71 -1.64 6.83
CA ARG A 98 -6.78 -0.72 6.20
C ARG A 98 -5.85 -1.51 5.28
N VAL A 99 -5.86 -1.18 4.00
CA VAL A 99 -5.05 -1.83 2.97
C VAL A 99 -4.15 -0.78 2.33
N SER A 100 -2.84 -0.97 2.47
CA SER A 100 -1.82 -0.14 1.84
C SER A 100 -1.17 -0.92 0.70
N VAL A 101 -0.95 -0.27 -0.43
CA VAL A 101 -0.36 -0.83 -1.64
C VAL A 101 0.76 0.09 -2.12
N GLU A 102 1.95 -0.47 -2.31
CA GLU A 102 3.05 0.15 -3.04
C GLU A 102 3.13 -0.49 -4.43
N GLU A 103 3.23 0.32 -5.48
CA GLU A 103 3.46 -0.15 -6.85
C GLU A 103 4.88 0.16 -7.31
N TYR A 104 5.56 -0.87 -7.81
CA TYR A 104 6.90 -0.76 -8.39
C TYR A 104 6.79 -0.52 -9.90
N ALA A 105 7.43 0.55 -10.37
CA ALA A 105 7.39 0.93 -11.77
C ALA A 105 8.27 0.01 -12.63
N TRP A 106 7.74 -0.40 -13.78
CA TRP A 106 8.46 -1.16 -14.81
C TRP A 106 8.34 -0.46 -16.16
N ALA A 107 9.47 -0.11 -16.77
CA ALA A 107 9.54 0.50 -18.08
C ALA A 107 9.79 -0.56 -19.15
N ARG A 108 8.92 -0.63 -20.17
CA ARG A 108 9.11 -1.55 -21.30
C ARG A 108 10.36 -1.17 -22.09
N ILE A 109 11.23 -2.15 -22.35
CA ILE A 109 12.48 -1.92 -23.10
C ILE A 109 12.15 -1.74 -24.58
N ASN A 110 12.75 -0.72 -25.21
CA ASN A 110 12.68 -0.50 -26.65
C ASN A 110 13.95 -1.04 -27.35
N VAL A 111 13.78 -1.83 -28.41
CA VAL A 111 14.87 -2.36 -29.24
C VAL A 111 14.64 -1.94 -30.69
N GLY A 112 15.57 -1.19 -31.27
CA GLY A 112 15.44 -0.69 -32.65
C GLY A 112 14.20 0.20 -32.87
N GLY A 113 13.82 0.99 -31.87
CA GLY A 113 12.63 1.86 -31.92
C GLY A 113 11.29 1.14 -31.75
N ARG A 114 11.30 -0.16 -31.42
CA ARG A 114 10.08 -0.94 -31.19
C ARG A 114 10.01 -1.46 -29.75
N PRO A 115 8.84 -1.42 -29.09
CA PRO A 115 8.67 -1.98 -27.76
C PRO A 115 8.88 -3.49 -27.77
N HIS A 116 9.69 -4.00 -26.84
CA HIS A 116 9.90 -5.44 -26.68
C HIS A 116 8.61 -6.10 -26.15
N PRO A 117 8.20 -7.26 -26.67
CA PRO A 117 6.94 -7.90 -26.28
C PRO A 117 6.85 -8.23 -24.79
N HIS A 118 7.97 -8.51 -24.13
CA HIS A 118 7.99 -9.04 -22.76
C HIS A 118 9.30 -8.77 -21.99
N ALA A 119 9.97 -7.64 -22.26
CA ALA A 119 11.17 -7.24 -21.51
C ALA A 119 10.99 -5.84 -20.92
N PHE A 120 11.40 -5.70 -19.67
CA PHE A 120 11.20 -4.51 -18.85
C PHE A 120 12.48 -4.19 -18.08
N ALA A 121 12.74 -2.90 -17.88
CA ALA A 121 13.72 -2.38 -16.93
C ALA A 121 12.97 -1.76 -15.74
N SER A 122 13.63 -1.64 -14.59
CA SER A 122 13.06 -0.88 -13.47
C SER A 122 12.74 0.55 -13.93
N GLY A 123 11.56 1.05 -13.57
CA GLY A 123 11.09 2.39 -13.91
C GLY A 123 11.75 3.50 -13.10
N GLY A 124 12.38 3.16 -11.98
CA GLY A 124 12.96 4.10 -11.04
C GLY A 124 12.87 3.60 -9.59
N ALA A 125 13.23 4.45 -8.64
CA ALA A 125 13.07 4.15 -7.21
C ALA A 125 11.70 4.60 -6.67
N GLU A 126 11.06 5.54 -7.36
CA GLU A 126 9.77 6.08 -6.98
C GLU A 126 8.67 5.04 -7.05
N LYS A 127 7.74 5.10 -6.10
CA LYS A 127 6.62 4.17 -6.00
C LYS A 127 5.32 4.94 -5.92
N ARG A 128 4.31 4.49 -6.66
CA ARG A 128 2.93 4.93 -6.42
C ARG A 128 2.41 4.27 -5.16
N LEU A 129 1.71 5.04 -4.35
CA LEU A 129 1.11 4.59 -3.10
C LEU A 129 -0.39 4.72 -3.18
N ALA A 130 -1.10 3.74 -2.65
CA ALA A 130 -2.51 3.84 -2.31
C ALA A 130 -2.76 3.24 -0.94
N MET A 131 -3.60 3.91 -0.17
CA MET A 131 -4.01 3.45 1.14
C MET A 131 -5.51 3.63 1.28
N VAL A 132 -6.20 2.53 1.52
CA VAL A 132 -7.65 2.49 1.69
C VAL A 132 -7.98 2.10 3.10
N THR A 133 -8.78 2.90 3.78
CA THR A 133 -9.47 2.51 5.02
C THR A 133 -10.95 2.35 4.71
N TYR A 134 -11.52 1.21 5.09
CA TYR A 134 -12.93 0.91 4.90
C TYR A 134 -13.57 0.47 6.21
N THR A 135 -14.77 0.98 6.46
CA THR A 135 -15.72 0.57 7.51
C THR A 135 -17.12 0.49 6.90
N LYS A 136 -18.12 0.00 7.65
CA LYS A 136 -19.51 -0.04 7.16
C LYS A 136 -20.09 1.36 6.92
N GLU A 137 -19.52 2.39 7.52
CA GLU A 137 -19.95 3.79 7.38
C GLU A 137 -19.35 4.47 6.14
N GLY A 138 -18.25 3.94 5.58
CA GLY A 138 -17.64 4.54 4.40
C GLY A 138 -16.22 4.06 4.07
N ALA A 139 -15.67 4.64 3.00
CA ALA A 139 -14.33 4.39 2.51
C ALA A 139 -13.53 5.70 2.41
N TRP A 140 -12.25 5.65 2.79
CA TRP A 140 -11.29 6.73 2.59
C TRP A 140 -10.12 6.20 1.79
N VAL A 141 -9.82 6.87 0.67
CA VAL A 141 -8.71 6.54 -0.22
C VAL A 141 -7.71 7.68 -0.18
N VAL A 142 -6.45 7.35 0.09
CA VAL A 142 -5.32 8.28 0.04
C VAL A 142 -4.32 7.73 -0.97
N SER A 143 -4.09 8.47 -2.04
CA SER A 143 -3.04 8.18 -3.02
C SER A 143 -1.81 9.05 -2.76
N GLY A 144 -0.65 8.58 -3.17
CA GLY A 144 0.60 9.32 -3.01
C GLY A 144 1.72 8.79 -3.88
N LEU A 145 2.87 9.43 -3.73
CA LEU A 145 4.13 9.03 -4.34
C LEU A 145 5.20 9.09 -3.25
N THR A 146 6.08 8.11 -3.21
CA THR A 146 7.28 8.14 -2.36
C THR A 146 8.52 7.90 -3.21
N ASP A 147 9.69 8.19 -2.63
CA ASP A 147 11.02 7.87 -3.19
C ASP A 147 11.32 8.58 -4.52
N LEU A 148 10.58 9.65 -4.85
CA LEU A 148 10.92 10.56 -5.94
C LEU A 148 12.04 11.51 -5.50
N ILE A 149 13.25 11.24 -5.96
CA ILE A 149 14.43 12.04 -5.64
C ILE A 149 14.69 13.04 -6.78
N LEU A 150 14.69 14.33 -6.44
CA LEU A 150 15.01 15.42 -7.36
C LEU A 150 16.11 16.30 -6.78
N LEU A 151 16.94 16.85 -7.65
CA LEU A 151 17.96 17.84 -7.29
C LEU A 151 17.93 18.99 -8.28
N LYS A 152 17.92 20.22 -7.78
CA LYS A 152 18.23 21.43 -8.54
C LYS A 152 19.56 22.00 -8.07
N SER A 153 20.44 22.36 -9.01
CA SER A 153 21.79 22.83 -8.70
C SER A 153 21.87 24.32 -8.30
N THR A 154 20.83 25.10 -8.58
CA THR A 154 20.74 26.54 -8.27
C THR A 154 19.28 27.01 -8.29
N GLY A 155 19.03 28.28 -7.95
CA GLY A 155 17.70 28.90 -7.88
C GLY A 155 16.88 28.47 -6.66
N CYS A 156 17.55 28.12 -5.56
CA CYS A 156 16.95 27.82 -4.26
C CYS A 156 17.55 28.77 -3.23
N GLU A 157 16.70 29.56 -2.57
CA GLU A 157 17.11 30.62 -1.64
C GLU A 157 16.30 30.45 -0.34
N PHE A 158 16.91 30.75 0.81
CA PHE A 158 16.23 30.67 2.12
C PHE A 158 16.67 31.84 3.01
N ARG A 159 15.81 32.85 3.13
CA ARG A 159 16.04 34.10 3.87
C ARG A 159 14.74 34.64 4.47
N ASP A 160 14.84 35.66 5.31
CA ASP A 160 13.72 36.40 5.93
C ASP A 160 12.85 35.52 6.87
N TYR A 161 13.40 34.42 7.38
CA TYR A 161 12.74 33.58 8.38
C TYR A 161 12.80 34.20 9.79
N PRO A 162 11.81 33.89 10.66
CA PRO A 162 11.83 34.32 12.06
C PRO A 162 13.09 33.85 12.78
N LYS A 163 13.66 34.71 13.62
CA LYS A 163 14.86 34.41 14.40
C LYS A 163 14.57 34.56 15.88
N ASP A 164 14.98 33.57 16.64
CA ASP A 164 14.92 33.57 18.10
C ASP A 164 16.31 33.29 18.70
N CYS A 165 16.36 33.07 20.02
CA CYS A 165 17.60 32.76 20.72
C CYS A 165 18.20 31.39 20.37
N TYR A 166 17.52 30.55 19.58
CA TYR A 166 18.00 29.25 19.11
C TYR A 166 18.40 29.26 17.63
N THR A 167 18.22 30.39 16.94
CA THR A 167 18.47 30.47 15.51
C THR A 167 19.93 30.77 15.22
N THR A 168 20.66 29.76 14.73
CA THR A 168 22.07 29.87 14.29
C THR A 168 22.25 29.71 12.79
N LEU A 169 21.17 29.42 12.05
CA LEU A 169 21.21 29.26 10.61
C LEU A 169 21.56 30.60 9.93
N GLU A 170 22.44 30.57 8.94
CA GLU A 170 22.73 31.71 8.08
C GLU A 170 21.77 31.74 6.87
N GLU A 171 21.43 32.93 6.39
CA GLU A 171 20.54 33.09 5.23
C GLU A 171 21.27 32.86 3.89
N THR A 172 20.54 32.40 2.87
CA THR A 172 21.08 32.13 1.53
C THR A 172 20.32 32.87 0.42
N ARG A 173 20.99 33.06 -0.73
CA ARG A 173 20.50 33.70 -1.96
C ARG A 173 20.97 32.93 -3.18
#